data_AF-A0A382BXV9-F1
#
_entry.id   AF-A0A382BXV9-F1
#
_cell.length_a   1.000
_cell.length_b   1.000
_cell.length_c   1.000
_cell.angle_alpha   90.00
_cell.angle_beta   90.00
_cell.angle_gamma   90.00
#
_symmetry.space_group_name_H-M   'P 1'
#
loop_
_entity.id
_entity.type
_entity.pdbx_description
1 polymer ?
#
loop_
_entity_poly.entity_id
_entity_poly.type
_entity_poly.pdbx_seq_one_letter_code
_entity_poly.pdbx_strand_id
1 'polypeptide(L)'
;VHISVTTDELRAKKLSPIHLEETVKAINEDGYVIIENVVPHEPLDILKEKMDQDSEILIKSEKWGGAGHLHGHLQQGPPPFAPYVFSEIVANPFIIQVSKALFGEGIFNSFYNGNTNCPESLKQPLHMDGKHLWPHLEVSHPPVSVVINISPTDTNEENGSVELWPGTHLIGSTPSPMTTEIEETRRQIIPPIRGNAQKGSALIRDVRLWHRGVPNQS
;
A
#
# COMPACT_ATOMS: atom_id res chain seq x y z
N VAL A 1 -2.66 -3.42 11.62
CA VAL A 1 -1.62 -3.75 12.63
C VAL A 1 -0.37 -2.92 12.36
N HIS A 2 0.27 -2.40 13.41
CA HIS A 2 1.56 -1.71 13.33
C HIS A 2 2.63 -2.58 14.00
N ILE A 3 3.78 -2.73 13.34
CA ILE A 3 4.96 -3.42 13.87
C ILE A 3 6.07 -2.40 14.01
N SER A 4 6.37 -2.03 15.27
CA SER A 4 7.47 -1.12 15.60
C SER A 4 8.77 -1.92 15.71
N VAL A 5 9.64 -1.77 14.72
CA VAL A 5 10.93 -2.48 14.69
C VAL A 5 11.87 -1.99 15.79
N THR A 6 12.60 -2.93 16.39
CA THR A 6 13.59 -2.64 17.42
C THR A 6 14.91 -2.11 16.81
N THR A 7 15.71 -1.43 17.63
CA THR A 7 17.06 -0.99 17.23
C THR A 7 17.95 -2.13 16.74
N ASP A 8 17.83 -3.31 17.33
CA ASP A 8 18.63 -4.47 16.92
C ASP A 8 18.16 -5.05 15.59
N GLU A 9 16.86 -5.10 15.32
CA GLU A 9 16.31 -5.48 14.01
C GLU A 9 16.70 -4.49 12.92
N LEU A 10 16.68 -3.19 13.22
CA LEU A 10 17.18 -2.13 12.33
C LEU A 10 18.66 -2.33 11.99
N ARG A 11 19.51 -2.56 13.00
CA ARG A 11 20.94 -2.81 12.80
C ARG A 11 21.17 -4.08 11.99
N ALA A 12 20.41 -5.14 12.28
CA ALA A 12 20.48 -6.43 11.58
C ALA A 12 19.84 -6.39 10.19
N LYS A 13 19.06 -5.35 9.88
CA LYS A 13 18.22 -5.25 8.68
C LYS A 13 17.29 -6.46 8.50
N LYS A 14 16.76 -6.96 9.62
CA LYS A 14 16.01 -8.22 9.68
C LYS A 14 15.05 -8.22 10.87
N LEU A 15 13.79 -8.58 10.64
CA LEU A 15 12.83 -8.83 11.72
C LEU A 15 13.25 -10.06 12.53
N SER A 16 13.02 -9.98 13.84
CA SER A 16 13.04 -11.11 14.76
C SER A 16 11.99 -12.15 14.34
N PRO A 17 12.14 -13.42 14.76
CA PRO A 17 11.15 -14.45 14.47
C PRO A 17 9.73 -14.07 14.90
N ILE A 18 9.59 -13.41 16.05
CA ILE A 18 8.29 -12.99 16.60
C ILE A 18 7.66 -11.92 15.71
N HIS A 19 8.36 -10.82 15.44
CA HIS A 19 7.82 -9.77 14.57
C HIS A 19 7.55 -10.26 13.14
N LEU A 20 8.36 -11.20 12.62
CA LEU A 20 8.09 -11.82 11.32
C LEU A 20 6.80 -12.63 11.34
N GLU A 21 6.59 -13.46 12.36
CA GLU A 21 5.36 -14.25 12.54
C GLU A 21 4.14 -13.35 12.66
N GLU A 22 4.20 -12.31 13.49
CA GLU A 22 3.12 -11.32 13.64
C GLU A 22 2.81 -10.59 12.34
N THR A 23 3.84 -10.22 11.58
CA THR A 23 3.70 -9.57 10.27
C THR A 23 2.98 -10.50 9.28
N VAL A 24 3.42 -11.75 9.16
CA VAL A 24 2.80 -12.74 8.27
C VAL A 24 1.36 -13.05 8.70
N LYS A 25 1.12 -13.19 10.00
CA LYS A 25 -0.21 -13.41 10.56
C LYS A 25 -1.16 -12.27 10.22
N ALA A 26 -0.74 -11.01 10.43
CA ALA A 26 -1.55 -9.83 10.10
C ALA A 26 -1.90 -9.77 8.60
N ILE A 27 -0.96 -10.11 7.72
CA ILE A 27 -1.25 -10.17 6.27
C ILE A 27 -2.25 -11.29 5.95
N ASN A 28 -2.12 -12.47 6.57
CA ASN A 28 -3.05 -13.58 6.31
C ASN A 28 -4.46 -13.33 6.87
N GLU A 29 -4.58 -12.75 8.07
CA GLU A 29 -5.85 -12.55 8.77
C GLU A 29 -6.52 -11.22 8.40
N ASP A 30 -5.79 -10.11 8.46
CA ASP A 30 -6.31 -8.77 8.22
C ASP A 30 -6.10 -8.29 6.78
N GLY A 31 -5.15 -8.90 6.06
CA GLY A 31 -4.83 -8.53 4.69
C GLY A 31 -3.85 -7.36 4.57
N TYR A 32 -3.34 -6.84 5.69
CA TYR A 32 -2.35 -5.77 5.68
C TYR A 32 -1.53 -5.69 6.99
N VAL A 33 -0.41 -5.00 6.92
CA VAL A 33 0.44 -4.63 8.06
C VAL A 33 1.25 -3.39 7.72
N ILE A 34 1.51 -2.54 8.72
CA ILE A 34 2.43 -1.40 8.61
C ILE A 34 3.67 -1.73 9.43
N ILE A 35 4.83 -1.77 8.78
CA ILE A 35 6.12 -1.96 9.45
C ILE A 35 6.79 -0.60 9.53
N GLU A 36 7.01 -0.13 10.74
CA GLU A 36 7.44 1.26 10.99
C GLU A 36 8.94 1.41 10.79
N ASN A 37 9.36 2.56 10.25
CA ASN A 37 10.76 3.00 10.21
C ASN A 37 11.75 1.99 9.54
N VAL A 38 11.31 1.24 8.54
CA VAL A 38 12.15 0.27 7.80
C VAL A 38 12.83 0.85 6.56
N VAL A 39 12.52 2.09 6.20
CA VAL A 39 13.12 2.83 5.08
C VAL A 39 13.79 4.11 5.61
N PRO A 40 15.09 4.32 5.36
CA PRO A 40 15.77 5.55 5.72
C PRO A 40 15.14 6.79 5.06
N HIS A 41 15.17 7.92 5.77
CA HIS A 41 14.49 9.15 5.32
C HIS A 41 15.19 9.84 4.13
N GLU A 42 16.52 9.77 4.03
CA GLU A 42 17.27 10.48 2.98
C GLU A 42 16.84 10.10 1.55
N PRO A 43 16.74 8.81 1.16
CA PRO A 43 16.15 8.41 -0.12
C PRO A 43 14.73 8.94 -0.36
N LEU A 44 13.92 8.98 0.69
CA LEU A 44 12.54 9.44 0.62
C LEU A 44 12.44 10.94 0.40
N ASP A 45 13.34 11.72 1.01
CA ASP A 45 13.40 13.17 0.84
C ASP A 45 13.83 13.53 -0.59
N ILE A 46 14.82 12.82 -1.15
CA ILE A 46 15.24 13.00 -2.54
C ILE A 46 14.12 12.64 -3.52
N LEU A 47 13.40 11.53 -3.27
CA LEU A 47 12.25 11.15 -4.08
C LEU A 47 11.11 12.16 -3.96
N LYS A 48 10.82 12.64 -2.75
CA LYS A 48 9.77 13.64 -2.52
C LYS A 48 10.00 14.87 -3.38
N GLU A 49 11.19 15.46 -3.29
CA GLU A 49 11.51 16.70 -4.02
C GLU A 49 11.28 16.51 -5.52
N LYS A 50 11.79 15.41 -6.08
CA LYS A 50 11.63 15.14 -7.51
C LYS A 50 10.19 14.82 -7.92
N MET A 51 9.50 13.99 -7.13
CA MET A 51 8.12 13.61 -7.42
C MET A 51 7.16 14.80 -7.28
N ASP A 52 7.40 15.72 -6.34
CA ASP A 52 6.61 16.95 -6.21
C ASP A 52 6.77 17.83 -7.45
N GLN A 53 8.00 18.05 -7.92
CA GLN A 53 8.27 18.80 -9.17
C GLN A 53 7.55 18.19 -10.38
N ASP A 54 7.61 16.86 -10.51
CA ASP A 54 6.95 16.14 -11.60
C ASP A 54 5.42 16.18 -11.45
N SER A 55 4.90 16.12 -10.22
CA SER A 55 3.47 16.23 -9.92
C SER A 55 2.93 17.59 -10.35
N GLU A 56 3.64 18.69 -10.05
CA GLU A 56 3.22 20.03 -10.44
C GLU A 56 3.06 20.17 -11.96
N ILE A 57 3.95 19.56 -12.74
CA ILE A 57 3.87 19.57 -14.20
C ILE A 57 2.61 18.83 -14.67
N LEU A 58 2.31 17.67 -14.06
CA LEU A 58 1.13 16.86 -14.40
C LEU A 58 -0.17 17.54 -14.00
N ILE A 59 -0.22 18.16 -12.82
CA ILE A 59 -1.37 18.93 -12.31
C ILE A 59 -1.66 20.10 -13.25
N LYS A 60 -0.66 20.92 -13.58
CA LYS A 60 -0.80 22.06 -14.51
C LYS A 60 -1.24 21.63 -15.92
N SER A 61 -0.97 20.38 -16.28
CA SER A 61 -1.38 19.78 -17.56
C SER A 61 -2.71 19.02 -17.48
N GLU A 62 -3.37 19.00 -16.32
CA GLU A 62 -4.61 18.24 -16.04
C GLU A 62 -4.50 16.74 -16.43
N LYS A 63 -3.31 16.15 -16.31
CA LYS A 63 -3.04 14.75 -16.67
C LYS A 63 -3.36 13.80 -15.52
N TRP A 64 -4.65 13.67 -15.19
CA TRP A 64 -5.13 12.73 -14.18
C TRP A 64 -5.00 11.29 -14.71
N GLY A 65 -3.93 10.59 -14.33
CA GLY A 65 -3.67 9.20 -14.75
C GLY A 65 -4.17 8.14 -13.77
N GLY A 66 -4.49 8.52 -12.53
CA GLY A 66 -4.86 7.59 -11.46
C GLY A 66 -6.36 7.34 -11.38
N ALA A 67 -6.72 6.17 -10.83
CA ALA A 67 -8.11 5.82 -10.47
C ALA A 67 -9.16 6.07 -11.56
N GLY A 68 -8.85 5.73 -12.80
CA GLY A 68 -9.76 5.94 -13.93
C GLY A 68 -9.89 7.41 -14.33
N HIS A 69 -8.80 8.16 -14.27
CA HIS A 69 -8.74 9.61 -14.58
C HIS A 69 -9.52 10.50 -13.61
N LEU A 70 -9.71 10.02 -12.37
CA LEU A 70 -10.40 10.78 -11.34
C LEU A 70 -9.57 12.00 -10.95
N HIS A 71 -10.24 13.17 -10.87
CA HIS A 71 -9.59 14.42 -10.52
C HIS A 71 -8.81 14.31 -9.19
N GLY A 72 -7.60 14.85 -9.19
CA GLY A 72 -6.68 14.84 -8.06
C GLY A 72 -5.95 13.52 -7.82
N HIS A 73 -6.14 12.49 -8.66
CA HIS A 73 -5.39 11.24 -8.58
C HIS A 73 -4.42 11.10 -9.75
N LEU A 74 -3.13 11.22 -9.50
CA LEU A 74 -2.09 10.92 -10.49
C LEU A 74 -1.63 9.48 -10.36
N GLN A 75 -1.42 8.82 -11.51
CA GLN A 75 -0.59 7.62 -11.58
C GLN A 75 0.82 8.08 -11.94
N GLN A 76 1.66 8.21 -10.92
CA GLN A 76 2.99 8.76 -11.03
C GLN A 76 3.95 7.97 -10.15
N GLY A 77 4.82 7.21 -10.81
CA GLY A 77 5.89 6.50 -10.15
C GLY A 77 7.10 7.38 -9.85
N PRO A 78 7.97 6.94 -8.92
CA PRO A 78 9.30 7.49 -8.80
C PRO A 78 10.08 7.33 -10.12
N PRO A 79 10.99 8.24 -10.47
CA PRO A 79 11.74 8.15 -11.71
C PRO A 79 12.59 6.86 -11.79
N PRO A 80 12.51 6.07 -12.87
CA PRO A 80 13.16 4.77 -12.95
C PRO A 80 14.63 4.86 -13.42
N PHE A 81 15.36 5.87 -12.97
CA PHE A 81 16.75 6.12 -13.34
C PHE A 81 17.54 6.80 -12.22
N ALA A 82 18.87 6.68 -12.25
CA ALA A 82 19.74 7.32 -11.27
C ALA A 82 19.59 8.85 -11.28
N PRO A 83 19.57 9.53 -10.12
CA PRO A 83 19.85 9.01 -8.78
C PRO A 83 18.62 8.50 -8.01
N TYR A 84 17.45 8.36 -8.64
CA TYR A 84 16.16 8.14 -7.97
C TYR A 84 15.79 6.68 -7.71
N VAL A 85 16.71 5.74 -7.92
CA VAL A 85 16.49 4.31 -7.67
C VAL A 85 17.37 3.89 -6.49
N PHE A 86 16.73 3.67 -5.34
CA PHE A 86 17.41 3.39 -4.06
C PHE A 86 17.19 1.95 -3.63
N SER A 87 18.28 1.27 -3.25
CA SER A 87 18.26 -0.13 -2.81
C SER A 87 17.38 -0.36 -1.58
N GLU A 88 17.34 0.64 -0.71
CA GLU A 88 16.56 0.72 0.52
C GLU A 88 15.05 0.70 0.27
N ILE A 89 14.63 0.97 -0.97
CA ILE A 89 13.23 0.97 -1.42
C ILE A 89 12.98 -0.24 -2.31
N VAL A 90 13.73 -0.39 -3.40
CA VAL A 90 13.45 -1.43 -4.42
C VAL A 90 13.87 -2.84 -3.99
N ALA A 91 14.81 -2.95 -3.03
CA ALA A 91 15.35 -4.21 -2.54
C ALA A 91 15.46 -4.20 -1.00
N ASN A 92 14.45 -3.62 -0.33
CA ASN A 92 14.44 -3.50 1.12
C ASN A 92 14.48 -4.88 1.80
N PRO A 93 15.44 -5.15 2.70
CA PRO A 93 15.65 -6.47 3.27
C PRO A 93 14.52 -6.95 4.19
N PHE A 94 13.82 -6.04 4.89
CA PHE A 94 12.64 -6.40 5.68
C PHE A 94 11.49 -6.85 4.78
N ILE A 95 11.23 -6.10 3.70
CA ILE A 95 10.17 -6.43 2.73
C ILE A 95 10.49 -7.74 2.01
N ILE A 96 11.75 -7.98 1.64
CA ILE A 96 12.20 -9.25 1.05
C ILE A 96 11.99 -10.40 2.04
N GLN A 97 12.36 -10.23 3.31
CA GLN A 97 12.18 -11.25 4.34
C GLN A 97 10.70 -11.63 4.50
N VAL A 98 9.81 -10.64 4.60
CA VAL A 98 8.35 -10.87 4.71
C VAL A 98 7.80 -11.54 3.46
N SER A 99 8.19 -11.07 2.27
CA SER A 99 7.73 -11.63 1.00
C SER A 99 8.17 -13.09 0.83
N LYS A 100 9.39 -13.44 1.25
CA LYS A 100 9.85 -14.83 1.26
C LYS A 100 9.12 -15.69 2.28
N ALA A 101 8.78 -15.14 3.44
CA ALA A 101 7.99 -15.85 4.43
C ALA A 101 6.55 -16.13 3.95
N LEU A 102 5.98 -15.23 3.14
CA LEU A 102 4.65 -15.40 2.54
C LEU A 102 4.64 -16.37 1.36
N PHE A 103 5.59 -16.25 0.43
CA PHE A 103 5.51 -16.88 -0.89
C PHE A 103 6.59 -17.93 -1.15
N GLY A 104 7.58 -18.06 -0.27
CA GLY A 104 8.77 -18.87 -0.47
C GLY A 104 9.86 -18.17 -1.28
N GLU A 105 10.79 -18.95 -1.81
CA GLU A 105 11.90 -18.46 -2.62
C GLU A 105 11.48 -18.12 -4.05
N GLY A 106 12.27 -17.29 -4.75
CA GLY A 106 11.98 -16.91 -6.15
C GLY A 106 11.01 -15.73 -6.32
N ILE A 107 10.74 -14.98 -5.25
CA ILE A 107 9.98 -13.73 -5.32
C ILE A 107 10.67 -12.71 -6.23
N PHE A 108 9.86 -11.84 -6.85
CA PHE A 108 10.33 -10.73 -7.65
C PHE A 108 9.36 -9.55 -7.52
N ASN A 109 9.87 -8.33 -7.73
CA ASN A 109 9.02 -7.15 -7.87
C ASN A 109 8.65 -6.97 -9.35
N SER A 110 7.36 -7.14 -9.68
CA SER A 110 6.85 -6.99 -11.05
C SER A 110 6.37 -5.57 -11.37
N PHE A 111 6.31 -4.67 -10.38
CA PHE A 111 5.68 -3.36 -10.56
C PHE A 111 6.33 -2.30 -9.66
N TYR A 112 6.96 -1.30 -10.28
CA TYR A 112 7.51 -0.13 -9.59
C TYR A 112 6.88 1.14 -10.15
N ASN A 113 5.90 1.66 -9.41
CA ASN A 113 5.10 2.83 -9.79
C ASN A 113 4.62 3.54 -8.51
N GLY A 114 3.75 4.53 -8.64
CA GLY A 114 3.24 5.31 -7.52
C GLY A 114 1.92 5.99 -7.82
N ASN A 115 1.34 6.54 -6.76
CA ASN A 115 0.11 7.31 -6.78
C ASN A 115 0.37 8.63 -6.06
N THR A 116 0.04 9.75 -6.70
CA THR A 116 0.05 11.05 -6.04
C THR A 116 -1.39 11.46 -5.77
N ASN A 117 -1.72 11.62 -4.49
CA ASN A 117 -3.01 12.11 -4.03
C ASN A 117 -2.93 13.64 -3.89
N CYS A 118 -3.37 14.36 -4.91
CA CYS A 118 -3.29 15.81 -4.96
C CYS A 118 -4.34 16.48 -4.06
N PRO A 119 -4.12 17.74 -3.64
CA PRO A 119 -5.13 18.53 -2.94
C PRO A 119 -6.48 18.52 -3.68
N GLU A 120 -7.58 18.51 -2.92
CA GLU A 120 -8.96 18.51 -3.43
C GLU A 120 -9.34 17.27 -4.29
N SER A 121 -8.53 16.21 -4.20
CA SER A 121 -8.82 14.91 -4.81
C SER A 121 -10.18 14.35 -4.41
N LEU A 122 -10.83 13.68 -5.37
CA LEU A 122 -12.14 13.08 -5.13
C LEU A 122 -12.01 11.72 -4.44
N LYS A 123 -13.06 11.29 -3.73
CA LYS A 123 -13.11 9.94 -3.17
C LYS A 123 -13.18 8.90 -4.29
N GLN A 124 -12.25 7.94 -4.31
CA GLN A 124 -12.29 6.85 -5.27
C GLN A 124 -13.44 5.87 -4.94
N PRO A 125 -13.96 5.12 -5.93
CA PRO A 125 -14.81 3.97 -5.63
C PRO A 125 -14.02 2.92 -4.85
N LEU A 126 -14.71 2.14 -4.01
CA LEU A 126 -14.08 1.00 -3.37
C LEU A 126 -13.65 0.00 -4.44
N HIS A 127 -12.42 -0.52 -4.34
CA HIS A 127 -11.88 -1.47 -5.32
C HIS A 127 -10.81 -2.39 -4.70
N MET A 128 -10.34 -3.33 -5.52
CA MET A 128 -9.14 -4.13 -5.30
C MET A 128 -8.20 -3.87 -6.47
N ASP A 129 -6.88 -3.91 -6.24
CA ASP A 129 -5.91 -3.77 -7.33
C ASP A 129 -5.79 -5.07 -8.14
N GLY A 130 -5.99 -6.20 -7.47
CA GLY A 130 -5.87 -7.54 -8.03
C GLY A 130 -7.15 -8.34 -7.91
N LYS A 131 -7.12 -9.53 -8.49
CA LYS A 131 -8.26 -10.47 -8.51
C LYS A 131 -7.89 -11.76 -7.80
N HIS A 132 -8.91 -12.48 -7.35
CA HIS A 132 -8.73 -13.89 -6.99
C HIS A 132 -8.35 -14.70 -8.24
N LEU A 133 -7.57 -15.76 -8.06
CA LEU A 133 -7.09 -16.63 -9.14
C LEU A 133 -8.23 -17.33 -9.89
N TRP A 134 -9.32 -17.63 -9.18
CA TRP A 134 -10.49 -18.31 -9.71
C TRP A 134 -11.77 -17.54 -9.35
N PRO A 135 -12.80 -17.56 -10.20
CA PRO A 135 -14.07 -16.95 -9.90
C PRO A 135 -14.88 -17.80 -8.91
N HIS A 136 -15.86 -17.18 -8.23
CA HIS A 136 -16.87 -17.85 -7.41
C HIS A 136 -16.32 -18.75 -6.30
N LEU A 137 -15.23 -18.33 -5.66
CA LEU A 137 -14.66 -19.07 -4.53
C LEU A 137 -15.49 -18.85 -3.26
N GLU A 138 -15.94 -19.95 -2.64
CA GLU A 138 -16.52 -19.92 -1.29
C GLU A 138 -15.46 -19.60 -0.22
N VAL A 139 -14.23 -20.09 -0.43
CA VAL A 139 -13.07 -19.84 0.43
C VAL A 139 -11.95 -19.23 -0.42
N SER A 140 -11.42 -18.09 0.02
CA SER A 140 -10.31 -17.44 -0.66
C SER A 140 -9.04 -18.30 -0.61
N HIS A 141 -8.27 -18.29 -1.70
CA HIS A 141 -6.94 -18.89 -1.71
C HIS A 141 -5.95 -18.06 -0.88
N PRO A 142 -4.82 -18.63 -0.43
CA PRO A 142 -3.75 -17.89 0.24
C PRO A 142 -3.26 -16.69 -0.59
N PRO A 143 -2.64 -15.66 0.04
CA PRO A 143 -2.04 -14.55 -0.69
C PRO A 143 -1.05 -15.04 -1.76
N VAL A 144 -1.10 -14.42 -2.94
CA VAL A 144 -0.19 -14.72 -4.06
C VAL A 144 0.57 -13.50 -4.56
N SER A 145 0.16 -12.31 -4.12
CA SER A 145 0.81 -11.03 -4.42
C SER A 145 0.42 -10.03 -3.33
N VAL A 146 1.36 -9.18 -2.97
CA VAL A 146 1.14 -8.04 -2.08
C VAL A 146 1.55 -6.75 -2.78
N VAL A 147 0.93 -5.64 -2.38
CA VAL A 147 1.35 -4.29 -2.69
C VAL A 147 2.16 -3.76 -1.52
N ILE A 148 3.28 -3.11 -1.83
CA ILE A 148 4.15 -2.44 -0.87
C ILE A 148 4.03 -0.93 -1.10
N ASN A 149 3.34 -0.24 -0.20
CA ASN A 149 3.20 1.20 -0.22
C ASN A 149 4.22 1.84 0.73
N ILE A 150 5.11 2.66 0.17
CA ILE A 150 6.09 3.46 0.92
C ILE A 150 5.82 4.92 0.57
N SER A 151 5.45 5.72 1.57
CA SER A 151 5.20 7.15 1.41
C SER A 151 6.46 7.95 1.73
N PRO A 152 6.82 8.95 0.91
CA PRO A 152 7.93 9.84 1.23
C PRO A 152 7.56 10.96 2.22
N THR A 153 6.34 10.91 2.78
CA THR A 153 5.83 11.81 3.83
C THR A 153 4.97 11.03 4.82
N ASP A 154 4.67 11.62 5.97
CA ASP A 154 3.68 11.04 6.89
C ASP A 154 2.31 11.00 6.21
N THR A 155 1.57 9.91 6.37
CA THR A 155 0.20 9.78 5.89
C THR A 155 -0.77 9.76 7.05
N ASN A 156 -1.80 10.59 6.97
CA ASN A 156 -2.84 10.72 7.98
C ASN A 156 -4.20 10.99 7.30
N GLU A 157 -5.25 11.20 8.09
CA GLU A 157 -6.59 11.43 7.55
C GLU A 157 -6.72 12.75 6.79
N GLU A 158 -5.98 13.79 7.20
CA GLU A 158 -5.98 15.12 6.60
C GLU A 158 -5.40 15.09 5.18
N ASN A 159 -4.25 14.44 5.00
CA ASN A 159 -3.60 14.34 3.69
C ASN A 159 -4.02 13.11 2.85
N GLY A 160 -5.11 12.46 3.27
CA GLY A 160 -5.76 11.43 2.47
C GLY A 160 -5.07 10.07 2.47
N SER A 161 -4.63 9.59 3.64
CA SER A 161 -4.18 8.21 3.84
C SER A 161 -5.16 7.18 3.23
N VAL A 162 -4.68 6.02 2.79
CA VAL A 162 -5.57 5.03 2.16
C VAL A 162 -6.62 4.52 3.16
N GLU A 163 -7.87 4.39 2.72
CA GLU A 163 -8.89 3.65 3.48
C GLU A 163 -8.73 2.15 3.18
N LEU A 164 -8.57 1.33 4.22
CA LEU A 164 -8.37 -0.12 4.13
C LEU A 164 -9.56 -0.84 4.79
N TRP A 165 -9.95 -1.99 4.24
CA TRP A 165 -11.05 -2.80 4.78
C TRP A 165 -10.55 -4.16 5.24
N PRO A 166 -10.16 -4.31 6.51
CA PRO A 166 -9.50 -5.51 7.02
C PRO A 166 -10.30 -6.80 6.73
N GLY A 167 -9.61 -7.87 6.37
CA GLY A 167 -10.17 -9.21 6.13
C GLY A 167 -10.94 -9.38 4.81
N THR A 168 -11.07 -8.33 3.99
CA THR A 168 -11.83 -8.41 2.72
C THR A 168 -11.13 -9.20 1.63
N HIS A 169 -9.81 -9.37 1.70
CA HIS A 169 -9.03 -10.26 0.82
C HIS A 169 -9.40 -11.75 0.96
N LEU A 170 -10.11 -12.11 2.05
CA LEU A 170 -10.64 -13.45 2.28
C LEU A 170 -12.03 -13.67 1.63
N ILE A 171 -12.64 -12.62 1.04
CA ILE A 171 -13.94 -12.71 0.38
C ILE A 171 -13.75 -13.16 -1.07
N GLY A 172 -13.74 -14.47 -1.29
CA GLY A 172 -13.47 -15.12 -2.57
C GLY A 172 -14.41 -14.76 -3.73
N SER A 173 -15.63 -14.31 -3.41
CA SER A 173 -16.63 -13.86 -4.39
C SER A 173 -16.99 -12.40 -4.18
N THR A 174 -16.03 -11.51 -4.40
CA THR A 174 -16.25 -10.05 -4.34
C THR A 174 -16.99 -9.57 -5.60
N PRO A 175 -18.17 -8.91 -5.47
CA PRO A 175 -18.88 -8.32 -6.60
C PRO A 175 -18.12 -7.13 -7.20
N SER A 176 -18.27 -6.90 -8.51
CA SER A 176 -17.70 -5.75 -9.21
C SER A 176 -18.74 -5.15 -10.17
N PRO A 177 -19.10 -3.86 -10.06
CA PRO A 177 -18.58 -2.87 -9.09
C PRO A 177 -19.07 -3.13 -7.66
N MET A 178 -18.33 -2.65 -6.66
CA MET A 178 -18.79 -2.64 -5.28
C MET A 178 -19.87 -1.57 -5.09
N THR A 179 -21.07 -1.99 -4.70
CA THR A 179 -22.22 -1.12 -4.47
C THR A 179 -22.22 -0.59 -3.04
N THR A 180 -22.92 0.52 -2.79
CA THR A 180 -23.10 1.07 -1.44
C THR A 180 -23.69 0.08 -0.45
N GLU A 181 -24.57 -0.82 -0.90
CA GLU A 181 -25.14 -1.88 -0.07
C GLU A 181 -24.09 -2.90 0.39
N ILE A 182 -23.17 -3.28 -0.50
CA ILE A 182 -22.03 -4.15 -0.16
C ILE A 182 -21.11 -3.45 0.84
N GLU A 183 -20.81 -2.17 0.60
CA GLU A 183 -19.99 -1.38 1.52
C GLU A 183 -20.61 -1.31 2.91
N GLU A 184 -21.91 -1.00 3.01
CA GLU A 184 -22.60 -0.86 4.28
C GLU A 184 -22.72 -2.21 5.01
N THR A 185 -23.07 -3.28 4.28
CA THR A 185 -23.11 -4.63 4.85
C THR A 185 -21.75 -5.03 5.41
N ARG A 186 -20.67 -4.77 4.69
CA ARG A 186 -19.33 -5.08 5.19
C ARG A 186 -18.96 -4.23 6.40
N ARG A 187 -19.33 -2.94 6.41
CA ARG A 187 -19.04 -1.99 7.50
C ARG A 187 -19.64 -2.45 8.83
N GLN A 188 -20.81 -3.09 8.79
CA GLN A 188 -21.46 -3.64 9.98
C GLN A 188 -20.75 -4.89 10.54
N ILE A 189 -19.95 -5.59 9.73
CA ILE A 189 -19.16 -6.77 10.16
C ILE A 189 -17.80 -6.33 10.70
N ILE A 190 -17.01 -5.67 9.84
CA ILE A 190 -15.70 -5.09 10.18
C ILE A 190 -15.62 -3.74 9.45
N PRO A 191 -15.61 -2.61 10.19
CA PRO A 191 -15.54 -1.29 9.59
C PRO A 191 -14.16 -1.03 8.95
N PRO A 192 -14.07 -0.13 7.96
CA PRO A 192 -12.79 0.28 7.41
C PRO A 192 -11.96 1.07 8.41
N ILE A 193 -10.66 1.08 8.18
CA ILE A 193 -9.68 1.85 8.93
C ILE A 193 -8.85 2.74 7.99
N ARG A 194 -8.04 3.61 8.60
CA ARG A 194 -7.13 4.51 7.90
C ARG A 194 -5.71 3.96 7.96
N GLY A 195 -5.06 3.81 6.81
CA GLY A 195 -3.66 3.38 6.69
C GLY A 195 -2.69 4.51 7.01
N ASN A 196 -2.82 5.09 8.22
CA ASN A 196 -1.95 6.15 8.70
C ASN A 196 -0.55 5.58 8.98
N ALA A 197 0.49 6.24 8.51
CA ALA A 197 1.86 5.78 8.67
C ALA A 197 2.82 6.97 8.74
N GLN A 198 3.86 6.85 9.57
CA GLN A 198 4.95 7.82 9.57
C GLN A 198 5.87 7.58 8.36
N LYS A 199 6.53 8.63 7.87
CA LYS A 199 7.60 8.54 6.86
C LYS A 199 8.62 7.48 7.30
N GLY A 200 9.11 6.71 6.33
CA GLY A 200 10.00 5.58 6.58
C GLY A 200 9.29 4.26 6.87
N SER A 201 7.97 4.25 7.04
CA SER A 201 7.19 3.02 7.18
C SER A 201 6.85 2.39 5.82
N ALA A 202 6.61 1.08 5.84
CA ALA A 202 6.08 0.34 4.70
C ALA A 202 4.73 -0.29 5.05
N LEU A 203 3.68 0.08 4.31
CA LEU A 203 2.39 -0.62 4.33
C LEU A 203 2.46 -1.78 3.34
N ILE A 204 2.32 -3.01 3.83
CA ILE A 204 2.22 -4.22 3.03
C ILE A 204 0.77 -4.66 3.07
N ARG A 205 0.15 -4.89 1.91
CA ARG A 205 -1.25 -5.34 1.82
C ARG A 205 -1.44 -6.38 0.74
N ASP A 206 -2.34 -7.34 0.97
CA ASP A 206 -2.79 -8.26 -0.07
C ASP A 206 -3.41 -7.44 -1.22
N VAL A 207 -3.07 -7.81 -2.46
CA VAL A 207 -3.55 -7.10 -3.66
C VAL A 207 -5.08 -7.15 -3.81
N ARG A 208 -5.73 -8.08 -3.11
CA ARG A 208 -7.19 -8.30 -3.07
C ARG A 208 -7.86 -7.58 -1.89
N LEU A 209 -7.12 -6.89 -1.03
CA LEU A 209 -7.71 -6.13 0.06
C LEU A 209 -8.53 -4.96 -0.53
N TRP A 210 -9.79 -4.84 -0.11
CA TRP A 210 -10.61 -3.70 -0.53
C TRP A 210 -10.04 -2.42 0.06
N HIS A 211 -9.88 -1.43 -0.78
CA HIS A 211 -9.32 -0.15 -0.39
C HIS A 211 -9.77 0.96 -1.33
N ARG A 212 -9.51 2.21 -0.93
CA ARG A 212 -9.68 3.37 -1.81
C ARG A 212 -8.81 4.55 -1.39
N GLY A 213 -8.41 5.34 -2.37
CA GLY A 213 -7.98 6.71 -2.16
C GLY A 213 -9.14 7.59 -1.69
N VAL A 214 -8.85 8.52 -0.78
CA VAL A 214 -9.80 9.50 -0.27
C VAL A 214 -9.28 10.92 -0.49
N PRO A 215 -10.11 11.95 -0.31
CA PRO A 215 -9.67 13.32 -0.47
C PRO A 215 -8.47 13.66 0.42
N ASN A 216 -7.49 14.33 -0.20
CA ASN A 216 -6.44 15.08 0.46
C ASN A 216 -6.91 16.53 0.66
N GLN A 217 -6.96 16.97 1.92
CA GLN A 217 -7.42 18.31 2.32
C GLN A 217 -6.27 19.26 2.69
N SER A 218 -5.02 18.82 2.61
CA SER A 218 -3.84 19.63 2.91
C SER A 218 -3.45 20.56 1.77
#